data_AF-A0A968X2X9-F1
#
_entry.id   AF-A0A968X2X9-F1
#
_cell.length_a   1.000
_cell.length_b   1.000
_cell.length_c   1.000
_cell.angle_alpha   90.00
_cell.angle_beta   90.00
_cell.angle_gamma   90.00
#
_symmetry.space_group_name_H-M   'P 1'
#
loop_
_entity.id
_entity.type
_entity.pdbx_description
1 polymer ?
#
loop_
_entity_poly.entity_id
_entity_poly.type
_entity_poly.pdbx_seq_one_letter_code
_entity_poly.pdbx_strand_id
1 'polypeptide(L)'
;MSRIDPDQGASLDRVGVALDAAVRHISTLDTPTGPQGNKPLFTGISTYYRSKLAQLDTANQARETAYLLEITGTTGLQRTQPFDVWGGIDQSLAYQTPDLGTLACGGAQSPLPAPSNVKTLIPNFNRINLAEYLKLGTIKVCLSAALFNPQIPAPLCPPPNPDQVRCPRGNLKISIVASYDTVSIAAPGYTSLAKVSLAMEETPTEYAVRNWDSLKGQFEAQATPDQPSPELAAQRAALLDAATTALQTRLAGYQYELYRQVLNEIQSGSLRPVAIELAGGKALLDSFITLGFPRAVANDDLLRSLLFGSQRVFDDELVSDFYAIAISNTTTITTTPFMTNTRVALNQLGLQRADALDALLRQYLDAIGATTHVEESSLLAHTRLQLRLSQRLAKLEQTQRSVYLPLIRR
;
A
#
# COMPACT_ATOMS: atom_id res chain seq x y z
N MET A 1 19.82 65.75 -2.37
CA MET A 1 20.66 64.54 -2.45
C MET A 1 21.42 64.42 -1.14
N SER A 2 20.98 63.52 -0.25
CA SER A 2 21.68 63.25 1.01
C SER A 2 23.08 62.69 0.72
N ARG A 3 24.08 63.22 1.42
CA ARG A 3 25.47 62.76 1.35
C ARG A 3 25.47 61.30 1.83
N ILE A 4 25.92 60.36 1.00
CA ILE A 4 26.17 58.98 1.46
C ILE A 4 27.28 59.08 2.50
N ASP A 5 26.97 58.65 3.71
CA ASP A 5 27.92 58.63 4.82
C ASP A 5 29.01 57.59 4.52
N PRO A 6 30.30 57.96 4.46
CA PRO A 6 31.39 57.00 4.24
C PRO A 6 31.38 55.83 5.24
N ASP A 7 30.86 56.02 6.45
CA ASP A 7 30.75 54.96 7.45
C ASP A 7 29.68 53.91 7.08
N GLN A 8 28.64 54.30 6.33
CA GLN A 8 27.66 53.34 5.76
C GLN A 8 28.32 52.43 4.72
N GLY A 9 29.25 52.95 3.91
CA GLY A 9 29.98 52.16 2.92
C GLY A 9 30.82 51.04 3.56
N ALA A 10 31.60 51.38 4.58
CA ALA A 10 32.41 50.42 5.33
C ALA A 10 31.56 49.40 6.12
N SER A 11 30.38 49.80 6.60
CA SER A 11 29.43 48.89 7.24
C SER A 11 28.86 47.88 6.26
N LEU A 12 28.43 48.31 5.06
CA LEU A 12 27.91 47.42 4.03
C LEU A 12 28.96 46.43 3.53
N ASP A 13 30.21 46.86 3.38
CA ASP A 13 31.31 45.95 3.02
C ASP A 13 31.57 44.88 4.10
N ARG A 14 31.53 45.26 5.38
CA ARG A 14 31.66 44.30 6.50
C ARG A 14 30.53 43.28 6.52
N VAL A 15 29.29 43.72 6.32
CA VAL A 15 28.12 42.83 6.21
C VAL A 15 28.28 41.89 5.01
N GLY A 16 28.74 42.41 3.87
CA GLY A 16 29.00 41.60 2.68
C GLY A 16 30.09 40.54 2.89
N VAL A 17 31.19 40.86 3.56
CA VAL A 17 32.23 39.88 3.93
C VAL A 17 31.69 38.83 4.88
N ALA A 18 30.92 39.23 5.90
CA ALA A 18 30.33 38.29 6.85
C ALA A 18 29.33 37.33 6.19
N LEU A 19 28.50 37.83 5.27
CA LEU A 19 27.56 37.03 4.51
C LEU A 19 28.27 36.05 3.57
N ASP A 20 29.32 36.49 2.89
CA ASP A 20 30.14 35.67 2.00
C ASP A 20 30.84 34.53 2.79
N ALA A 21 31.40 34.86 3.96
CA ALA A 21 31.96 33.87 4.86
C ALA A 21 30.89 32.88 5.36
N ALA A 22 29.70 33.36 5.75
CA ALA A 22 28.61 32.52 6.20
C ALA A 22 28.13 31.56 5.09
N VAL A 23 27.95 32.04 3.86
CA VAL A 23 27.57 31.21 2.70
C VAL A 23 28.67 30.20 2.38
N ARG A 24 29.94 30.61 2.42
CA ARG A 24 31.07 29.71 2.24
C ARG A 24 31.13 28.61 3.32
N HIS A 25 30.74 28.91 4.55
CA HIS A 25 30.66 27.92 5.63
C HIS A 25 29.53 26.91 5.45
N ILE A 26 28.55 27.17 4.59
CA ILE A 26 27.51 26.18 4.24
C ILE A 26 28.14 25.04 3.44
N SER A 27 28.92 25.34 2.40
CA SER A 27 29.51 24.32 1.53
C SER A 27 30.91 23.87 1.94
N THR A 28 31.65 24.69 2.71
CA THR A 28 33.05 24.41 3.06
C THR A 28 33.38 24.60 4.54
N LEU A 29 34.38 23.87 5.01
CA LEU A 29 35.06 24.02 6.29
C LEU A 29 36.52 24.39 6.00
N ASP A 30 37.00 25.48 6.58
CA ASP A 30 38.41 25.85 6.48
C ASP A 30 39.24 24.93 7.39
N THR A 31 40.19 24.20 6.81
CA THR A 31 41.11 23.30 7.53
C THR A 31 42.56 23.70 7.26
N PRO A 32 43.54 23.21 8.05
CA PRO A 32 44.96 23.50 7.80
C PRO A 32 45.46 23.08 6.41
N THR A 33 44.80 22.10 5.77
CA THR A 33 45.13 21.62 4.41
C THR A 33 44.32 22.32 3.32
N GLY A 34 43.55 23.35 3.65
CA GLY A 34 42.70 24.10 2.74
C GLY A 34 41.19 23.87 2.99
N PRO A 35 40.33 24.49 2.16
CA PRO A 35 38.89 24.31 2.27
C PRO A 35 38.49 22.86 1.98
N GLN A 36 37.67 22.28 2.84
CA GLN A 36 37.10 20.94 2.67
C GLN A 36 35.58 21.07 2.55
N GLY A 37 34.91 20.18 1.81
CA GLY A 37 33.45 20.17 1.80
C GLY A 37 32.87 20.00 3.21
N ASN A 38 31.83 20.76 3.57
CA ASN A 38 31.14 20.68 4.87
C ASN A 38 30.23 19.44 4.98
N LYS A 39 30.84 18.25 4.89
CA LYS A 39 30.17 16.95 5.02
C LYS A 39 29.40 16.79 6.34
N PRO A 40 29.91 17.26 7.50
CA PRO A 40 29.18 17.13 8.77
C PRO A 40 27.83 17.86 8.74
N LEU A 41 27.81 19.12 8.28
CA LEU A 41 26.56 19.89 8.18
C LEU A 41 25.58 19.23 7.21
N PHE A 42 26.05 18.82 6.03
CA PHE A 42 25.22 18.12 5.06
C PHE A 42 24.64 16.81 5.62
N THR A 43 25.47 16.00 6.27
CA THR A 43 25.05 14.75 6.90
C THR A 43 23.99 15.00 7.97
N GLY A 44 24.13 16.07 8.77
CA GLY A 44 23.15 16.47 9.76
C GLY A 44 21.79 16.81 9.15
N ILE A 45 21.76 17.62 8.08
CA ILE A 45 20.52 18.03 7.40
C ILE A 45 19.87 16.85 6.67
N SER A 46 20.66 16.03 5.96
CA SER A 46 20.20 14.79 5.30
C SER A 46 19.59 13.82 6.32
N THR A 47 20.25 13.63 7.46
CA THR A 47 19.74 12.79 8.57
C THR A 47 18.44 13.36 9.15
N TYR A 48 18.37 14.68 9.35
CA TYR A 48 17.16 15.35 9.83
C TYR A 48 15.98 15.10 8.87
N TYR A 49 16.14 15.36 7.57
CA TYR A 49 15.10 15.11 6.56
C TYR A 49 14.65 13.64 6.56
N ARG A 50 15.59 12.68 6.53
CA ARG A 50 15.27 11.24 6.57
C ARG A 50 14.50 10.85 7.84
N SER A 51 14.85 11.43 8.98
CA SER A 51 14.13 11.19 10.23
C SER A 51 12.67 11.66 10.16
N LYS A 52 12.40 12.78 9.46
CA LYS A 52 11.04 13.28 9.24
C LYS A 52 10.24 12.41 8.28
N LEU A 53 10.89 11.90 7.23
CA LEU A 53 10.27 10.92 6.33
C LEU A 53 9.89 9.63 7.08
N ALA A 54 10.77 9.10 7.92
CA ALA A 54 10.50 7.92 8.74
C ALA A 54 9.41 8.14 9.81
N GLN A 55 9.34 9.35 10.38
CA GLN A 55 8.27 9.75 11.31
C GLN A 55 6.90 9.75 10.59
N LEU A 56 6.84 10.28 9.37
CA LEU A 56 5.62 10.23 8.55
C LEU A 56 5.21 8.78 8.23
N ASP A 57 6.16 7.92 7.84
CA ASP A 57 5.89 6.50 7.58
C ASP A 57 5.31 5.78 8.80
N THR A 58 5.91 6.01 9.98
CA THR A 58 5.45 5.44 11.26
C THR A 58 4.03 5.93 11.60
N ALA A 59 3.76 7.22 11.43
CA ALA A 59 2.46 7.81 11.70
C ALA A 59 1.37 7.29 10.74
N ASN A 60 1.72 7.14 9.45
CA ASN A 60 0.84 6.51 8.46
C ASN A 60 0.56 5.05 8.81
N GLN A 61 1.58 4.27 9.18
CA GLN A 61 1.39 2.87 9.58
C GLN A 61 0.45 2.73 10.80
N ALA A 62 0.54 3.64 11.77
CA ALA A 62 -0.38 3.67 12.90
C ALA A 62 -1.83 3.91 12.44
N ARG A 63 -2.05 4.81 11.46
CA ARG A 63 -3.38 5.03 10.87
C ARG A 63 -3.89 3.82 10.09
N GLU A 64 -3.04 3.18 9.29
CA GLU A 64 -3.38 1.93 8.58
C GLU A 64 -3.83 0.85 9.56
N THR A 65 -3.06 0.67 10.64
CA THR A 65 -3.37 -0.32 11.69
C THR A 65 -4.71 -0.02 12.36
N ALA A 66 -4.96 1.24 12.73
CA ALA A 66 -6.22 1.65 13.35
C ALA A 66 -7.42 1.39 12.43
N TYR A 67 -7.29 1.69 11.14
CA TYR A 67 -8.33 1.45 10.15
C TYR A 67 -8.60 -0.05 9.92
N LEU A 68 -7.56 -0.88 9.86
CA LEU A 68 -7.74 -2.34 9.76
C LEU A 68 -8.45 -2.91 11.00
N LEU A 69 -8.15 -2.38 12.20
CA LEU A 69 -8.88 -2.73 13.42
C LEU A 69 -10.34 -2.28 13.38
N GLU A 70 -10.65 -1.12 12.81
CA GLU A 70 -12.02 -0.64 12.62
C GLU A 70 -12.81 -1.57 11.68
N ILE A 71 -12.22 -1.98 10.56
CA ILE A 71 -12.87 -2.90 9.60
C ILE A 71 -13.07 -4.28 10.22
N THR A 72 -12.06 -4.82 10.91
CA THR A 72 -12.12 -6.20 11.45
C THR A 72 -12.90 -6.29 12.76
N GLY A 73 -12.91 -5.22 13.56
CA GLY A 73 -13.48 -5.16 14.89
C GLY A 73 -15.00 -5.13 14.97
N THR A 74 -15.50 -4.67 16.12
CA THR A 74 -16.90 -4.80 16.55
C THR A 74 -17.92 -4.07 15.68
N THR A 75 -17.50 -2.99 15.02
CA THR A 75 -18.34 -2.16 14.14
C THR A 75 -18.35 -2.64 12.68
N GLY A 76 -17.38 -3.46 12.29
CA GLY A 76 -17.21 -3.91 10.90
C GLY A 76 -17.56 -5.38 10.69
N LEU A 77 -16.57 -6.15 10.26
CA LEU A 77 -16.70 -7.57 9.93
C LEU A 77 -16.96 -8.43 11.17
N GLN A 78 -16.58 -7.98 12.37
CA GLN A 78 -16.66 -8.76 13.61
C GLN A 78 -15.86 -10.06 13.50
N ARG A 79 -14.66 -9.98 12.94
CA ARG A 79 -13.74 -11.09 12.76
C ARG A 79 -12.44 -10.76 13.50
N THR A 80 -11.99 -11.68 14.37
CA THR A 80 -10.78 -11.46 15.18
C THR A 80 -9.49 -11.73 14.40
N GLN A 81 -9.57 -12.50 13.31
CA GLN A 81 -8.42 -12.80 12.46
C GLN A 81 -8.22 -11.68 11.46
N PRO A 82 -7.01 -11.11 11.33
CA PRO A 82 -6.76 -10.08 10.32
C PRO A 82 -6.79 -10.65 8.90
N PHE A 83 -7.03 -9.77 7.93
CA PHE A 83 -6.81 -10.01 6.51
C PHE A 83 -5.93 -8.88 5.95
N ASP A 84 -5.25 -9.15 4.85
CA ASP A 84 -4.42 -8.18 4.17
C ASP A 84 -5.23 -7.49 3.05
N VAL A 85 -5.49 -6.19 3.21
CA VAL A 85 -6.21 -5.38 2.22
C VAL A 85 -5.46 -5.30 0.88
N TRP A 86 -4.15 -5.58 0.87
CA TRP A 86 -3.30 -5.62 -0.32
C TRP A 86 -2.88 -7.03 -0.74
N GLY A 87 -3.22 -8.06 0.05
CA GLY A 87 -2.82 -9.46 -0.21
C GLY A 87 -3.54 -10.12 -1.38
N GLY A 88 -4.58 -9.47 -1.90
CA GLY A 88 -5.35 -9.88 -3.07
C GLY A 88 -6.46 -10.88 -2.79
N ILE A 89 -7.13 -11.26 -3.89
CA ILE A 89 -8.35 -12.06 -3.83
C ILE A 89 -8.09 -13.53 -3.48
N ASP A 90 -6.87 -14.03 -3.66
CA ASP A 90 -6.49 -15.43 -3.38
C ASP A 90 -5.64 -15.56 -2.10
N GLN A 91 -5.58 -14.49 -1.29
CA GLN A 91 -4.82 -14.48 -0.04
C GLN A 91 -5.26 -15.62 0.90
N SER A 92 -4.28 -16.24 1.55
CA SER A 92 -4.56 -17.23 2.59
C SER A 92 -5.01 -16.54 3.87
N LEU A 93 -6.05 -17.08 4.51
CA LEU A 93 -6.58 -16.56 5.76
C LEU A 93 -6.42 -17.57 6.89
N ALA A 94 -6.06 -17.07 8.08
CA ALA A 94 -6.17 -17.84 9.31
C ALA A 94 -7.64 -18.16 9.63
N TYR A 95 -8.55 -17.25 9.26
CA TYR A 95 -9.98 -17.47 9.36
C TYR A 95 -10.43 -18.67 8.50
N GLN A 96 -11.23 -19.54 9.11
CA GLN A 96 -11.94 -20.63 8.43
C GLN A 96 -13.42 -20.43 8.68
N THR A 97 -14.23 -20.54 7.63
CA THR A 97 -15.69 -20.48 7.78
C THR A 97 -16.18 -21.55 8.76
N PRO A 98 -16.88 -21.20 9.85
CA PRO A 98 -17.36 -22.16 10.85
C PRO A 98 -18.20 -23.29 10.24
N ASP A 99 -19.01 -22.98 9.23
CA ASP A 99 -19.89 -23.93 8.54
C ASP A 99 -19.12 -25.03 7.79
N LEU A 100 -17.81 -24.89 7.59
CA LEU A 100 -16.96 -25.98 7.07
C LEU A 100 -16.69 -27.06 8.12
N GLY A 101 -16.86 -26.77 9.40
CA GLY A 101 -16.71 -27.71 10.50
C GLY A 101 -17.97 -28.51 10.81
N THR A 102 -19.12 -28.12 10.25
CA THR A 102 -20.43 -28.71 10.58
C THR A 102 -21.29 -28.94 9.35
N LEU A 103 -21.98 -30.08 9.28
CA LEU A 103 -23.01 -30.37 8.30
C LEU A 103 -24.32 -29.72 8.77
N ALA A 104 -24.67 -28.59 8.17
CA ALA A 104 -25.80 -27.75 8.57
C ALA A 104 -27.13 -28.16 7.92
N CYS A 105 -27.11 -29.10 6.98
CA CYS A 105 -28.25 -29.53 6.19
C CYS A 105 -28.12 -31.01 5.79
N GLY A 106 -29.24 -31.62 5.41
CA GLY A 106 -29.31 -33.06 5.09
C GLY A 106 -30.14 -33.88 6.06
N GLY A 107 -31.20 -33.32 6.66
CA GLY A 107 -32.15 -34.07 7.49
C GLY A 107 -31.70 -34.38 8.91
N ALA A 108 -30.47 -34.01 9.31
CA ALA A 108 -30.04 -34.11 10.69
C ALA A 108 -30.78 -33.09 11.58
N GLN A 109 -31.33 -33.55 12.71
CA GLN A 109 -31.95 -32.68 13.71
C GLN A 109 -30.92 -31.86 14.51
N SER A 110 -29.64 -32.23 14.42
CA SER A 110 -28.52 -31.54 15.08
C SER A 110 -27.32 -31.48 14.14
N PRO A 111 -26.48 -30.42 14.21
CA PRO A 111 -25.29 -30.31 13.38
C PRO A 111 -24.36 -31.51 13.58
N LEU A 112 -23.96 -32.15 12.48
CA LEU A 112 -22.97 -33.23 12.49
C LEU A 112 -21.57 -32.66 12.22
N PRO A 113 -20.48 -33.24 12.73
CA PRO A 113 -19.14 -32.78 12.40
C PRO A 113 -18.81 -33.05 10.93
N ALA A 114 -18.45 -32.02 10.17
CA ALA A 114 -18.07 -32.17 8.77
C ALA A 114 -16.72 -32.91 8.63
N PRO A 115 -16.47 -33.56 7.47
CA PRO A 115 -15.16 -34.13 7.15
C PRO A 115 -14.06 -33.05 7.10
N SER A 116 -12.90 -33.35 7.70
CA SER A 116 -11.73 -32.47 7.75
C SER A 116 -11.14 -32.15 6.37
N ASN A 117 -11.36 -33.02 5.38
CA ASN A 117 -10.87 -32.84 4.02
C ASN A 117 -11.79 -31.99 3.12
N VAL A 118 -12.96 -31.52 3.59
CA VAL A 118 -13.88 -30.71 2.77
C VAL A 118 -13.19 -29.48 2.18
N LYS A 119 -12.38 -28.79 2.98
CA LYS A 119 -11.62 -27.61 2.54
C LYS A 119 -10.75 -27.88 1.32
N THR A 120 -10.01 -28.99 1.33
CA THR A 120 -9.09 -29.34 0.24
C THR A 120 -9.81 -29.74 -1.06
N LEU A 121 -11.11 -30.03 -0.96
CA LEU A 121 -11.95 -30.46 -2.08
C LEU A 121 -12.72 -29.29 -2.72
N ILE A 122 -12.64 -28.08 -2.16
CA ILE A 122 -13.25 -26.86 -2.71
C ILE A 122 -12.26 -26.15 -3.64
N PRO A 123 -12.54 -26.05 -4.95
CA PRO A 123 -11.73 -25.27 -5.87
C PRO A 123 -11.72 -23.79 -5.48
N ASN A 124 -10.57 -23.12 -5.63
CA ASN A 124 -10.40 -21.69 -5.30
C ASN A 124 -10.83 -21.34 -3.86
N PHE A 125 -10.60 -22.27 -2.92
CA PHE A 125 -11.05 -22.13 -1.53
C PHE A 125 -10.69 -20.78 -0.92
N ASN A 126 -9.44 -20.31 -1.07
CA ASN A 126 -9.00 -19.04 -0.47
C ASN A 126 -9.89 -17.86 -0.90
N ARG A 127 -10.24 -17.79 -2.18
CA ARG A 127 -11.09 -16.73 -2.73
C ARG A 127 -12.49 -16.77 -2.15
N ILE A 128 -13.10 -17.95 -2.13
CA ILE A 128 -14.46 -18.13 -1.59
C ILE A 128 -14.49 -17.90 -0.08
N ASN A 129 -13.47 -18.36 0.65
CA ASN A 129 -13.30 -18.14 2.08
C ASN A 129 -13.07 -16.65 2.41
N LEU A 130 -12.34 -15.91 1.57
CA LEU A 130 -12.21 -14.46 1.69
C LEU A 130 -13.55 -13.76 1.43
N ALA A 131 -14.32 -14.22 0.44
CA ALA A 131 -15.64 -13.64 0.14
C ALA A 131 -16.61 -13.82 1.33
N GLU A 132 -16.64 -15.00 1.94
CA GLU A 132 -17.44 -15.24 3.16
C GLU A 132 -16.90 -14.47 4.37
N TYR A 133 -15.57 -14.39 4.54
CA TYR A 133 -14.94 -13.57 5.57
C TYR A 133 -15.40 -12.11 5.49
N LEU A 134 -15.45 -11.55 4.27
CA LEU A 134 -15.92 -10.19 3.97
C LEU A 134 -17.46 -10.05 3.91
N LYS A 135 -18.21 -11.09 4.30
CA LYS A 135 -19.68 -11.14 4.31
C LYS A 135 -20.30 -10.86 2.92
N LEU A 136 -19.66 -11.32 1.85
CA LEU A 136 -20.14 -11.20 0.46
C LEU A 136 -20.99 -12.40 0.01
N GLY A 137 -21.15 -13.39 0.89
CA GLY A 137 -21.96 -14.58 0.68
C GLY A 137 -21.69 -15.57 1.81
N THR A 138 -22.29 -16.75 1.72
CA THR A 138 -22.26 -17.75 2.79
C THR A 138 -21.85 -19.11 2.25
N ILE A 139 -20.94 -19.79 2.95
CA ILE A 139 -20.62 -21.19 2.65
C ILE A 139 -21.51 -22.07 3.52
N LYS A 140 -22.13 -23.08 2.93
CA LYS A 140 -22.87 -24.11 3.65
C LYS A 140 -22.37 -25.49 3.24
N VAL A 141 -22.39 -26.44 4.16
CA VAL A 141 -22.04 -27.83 3.89
C VAL A 141 -23.23 -28.73 4.23
N CYS A 142 -23.73 -29.45 3.23
CA CYS A 142 -24.86 -30.37 3.36
C CYS A 142 -24.42 -31.82 3.19
N LEU A 143 -25.03 -32.71 3.97
CA LEU A 143 -24.99 -34.14 3.74
C LEU A 143 -26.13 -34.55 2.81
N SER A 144 -25.82 -35.38 1.82
CA SER A 144 -26.82 -36.10 1.02
C SER A 144 -26.36 -37.53 0.82
N ALA A 145 -27.31 -38.46 0.74
CA ALA A 145 -26.98 -39.83 0.37
C ALA A 145 -28.03 -40.41 -0.57
N ALA A 146 -27.60 -41.36 -1.39
CA ALA A 146 -28.43 -42.10 -2.32
C ALA A 146 -28.02 -43.58 -2.30
N LEU A 147 -28.96 -44.48 -2.63
CA LEU A 147 -28.62 -45.87 -2.91
C LEU A 147 -28.36 -46.03 -4.40
N PHE A 148 -27.20 -46.60 -4.72
CA PHE A 148 -26.80 -46.96 -6.06
C PHE A 148 -26.73 -48.48 -6.19
N ASN A 149 -27.42 -49.06 -7.17
CA ASN A 149 -27.29 -50.49 -7.48
C ASN A 149 -26.67 -50.66 -8.87
N PRO A 150 -25.37 -51.03 -8.97
CA PRO A 150 -24.70 -51.17 -10.26
C PRO A 150 -25.28 -52.31 -11.13
N GLN A 151 -26.02 -53.25 -10.52
CA GLN A 151 -26.59 -54.40 -11.22
C GLN A 151 -27.98 -54.11 -11.82
N ILE A 152 -28.59 -52.97 -11.46
CA ILE A 152 -29.88 -52.53 -11.99
C ILE A 152 -29.62 -51.22 -12.75
N PRO A 153 -29.44 -51.26 -14.08
CA PRO A 153 -29.34 -50.02 -14.87
C PRO A 153 -30.61 -49.17 -14.66
N ALA A 154 -30.44 -47.88 -14.40
CA ALA A 154 -31.56 -46.94 -14.43
C ALA A 154 -32.25 -47.07 -15.81
N PRO A 155 -33.58 -47.37 -15.89
CA PRO A 155 -34.65 -46.94 -14.98
C PRO A 155 -35.43 -48.07 -14.28
N LEU A 156 -34.84 -49.25 -14.03
CA LEU A 156 -35.58 -50.40 -13.49
C LEU A 156 -35.94 -50.34 -11.97
N CYS A 157 -35.67 -49.24 -11.27
CA CYS A 157 -36.46 -48.90 -10.08
C CYS A 157 -37.67 -48.09 -10.59
N PRO A 158 -38.88 -48.67 -10.70
CA PRO A 158 -40.05 -47.95 -11.21
C PRO A 158 -40.28 -46.66 -10.41
N PRO A 159 -40.82 -45.59 -11.04
CA PRO A 159 -41.24 -44.39 -10.30
C PRO A 159 -42.13 -44.83 -9.15
N PRO A 160 -42.04 -44.17 -7.98
CA PRO A 160 -42.75 -44.61 -6.79
C PRO A 160 -44.23 -44.75 -7.10
N ASN A 161 -44.69 -45.99 -7.21
CA ASN A 161 -46.07 -46.28 -6.90
C ASN A 161 -46.22 -45.88 -5.42
N PRO A 162 -47.18 -45.03 -5.03
CA PRO A 162 -47.34 -44.60 -3.63
C PRO A 162 -47.36 -45.77 -2.63
N ASP A 163 -47.67 -46.98 -3.10
CA ASP A 163 -47.76 -48.19 -2.28
C ASP A 163 -46.60 -49.21 -2.44
N GLN A 164 -45.54 -48.96 -3.21
CA GLN A 164 -44.46 -49.96 -3.41
C GLN A 164 -43.01 -49.44 -3.28
N VAL A 165 -42.35 -50.01 -2.25
CA VAL A 165 -40.93 -50.30 -2.03
C VAL A 165 -39.91 -49.52 -2.88
N ARG A 166 -39.34 -48.48 -2.24
CA ARG A 166 -38.02 -47.92 -2.55
C ARG A 166 -37.01 -49.07 -2.56
N CYS A 167 -36.16 -49.18 -3.58
CA CYS A 167 -35.12 -50.19 -3.72
C CYS A 167 -34.33 -50.35 -2.37
N PRO A 168 -34.63 -51.37 -1.53
CA PRO A 168 -34.28 -51.34 -0.10
C PRO A 168 -32.83 -51.75 0.16
N ARG A 169 -32.12 -52.14 -0.90
CA ARG A 169 -30.73 -52.61 -0.88
C ARG A 169 -29.94 -52.01 -2.02
N GLY A 170 -28.77 -51.48 -1.70
CA GLY A 170 -27.83 -50.93 -2.68
C GLY A 170 -26.53 -50.51 -2.02
N ASN A 171 -25.57 -50.07 -2.83
CA ASN A 171 -24.37 -49.41 -2.35
C ASN A 171 -24.73 -47.99 -1.93
N LEU A 172 -24.36 -47.59 -0.71
CA LEU A 172 -24.62 -46.24 -0.23
C LEU A 172 -23.63 -45.27 -0.89
N LYS A 173 -24.13 -44.35 -1.73
CA LYS A 173 -23.38 -43.20 -2.20
C LYS A 173 -23.65 -42.03 -1.26
N ILE A 174 -22.62 -41.51 -0.62
CA ILE A 174 -22.63 -40.33 0.24
C ILE A 174 -22.02 -39.19 -0.54
N SER A 175 -22.68 -38.04 -0.55
CA SER A 175 -22.18 -36.82 -1.16
C SER A 175 -22.25 -35.69 -0.14
N ILE A 176 -21.09 -35.07 0.11
CA ILE A 176 -21.00 -33.84 0.89
C ILE A 176 -20.99 -32.68 -0.07
N VAL A 177 -22.03 -31.85 -0.04
CA VAL A 177 -22.18 -30.72 -0.95
C VAL A 177 -21.80 -29.45 -0.21
N ALA A 178 -20.67 -28.85 -0.58
CA ALA A 178 -20.37 -27.47 -0.19
C ALA A 178 -21.02 -26.53 -1.21
N SER A 179 -21.82 -25.59 -0.74
CA SER A 179 -22.42 -24.54 -1.55
C SER A 179 -21.94 -23.17 -1.10
N TYR A 180 -21.79 -22.25 -2.06
CA TYR A 180 -21.71 -20.82 -1.77
C TYR A 180 -23.04 -20.19 -2.20
N ASP A 181 -23.74 -19.64 -1.23
CA ASP A 181 -25.15 -19.25 -1.32
C ASP A 181 -26.00 -20.43 -1.83
N THR A 182 -26.45 -20.38 -3.09
CA THR A 182 -27.29 -21.42 -3.71
C THR A 182 -26.55 -22.33 -4.69
N VAL A 183 -25.29 -22.04 -5.02
CA VAL A 183 -24.53 -22.78 -6.03
C VAL A 183 -23.62 -23.80 -5.34
N SER A 184 -23.71 -25.07 -5.72
CA SER A 184 -22.74 -26.08 -5.27
C SER A 184 -21.36 -25.74 -5.82
N ILE A 185 -20.38 -25.50 -4.95
CA ILE A 185 -18.98 -25.21 -5.30
C ILE A 185 -18.12 -26.47 -5.23
N ALA A 186 -18.50 -27.44 -4.41
CA ALA A 186 -17.92 -28.77 -4.38
C ALA A 186 -18.99 -29.80 -4.01
N ALA A 187 -18.86 -31.01 -4.54
CA ALA A 187 -19.73 -32.13 -4.20
C ALA A 187 -18.93 -33.44 -4.14
N PRO A 188 -17.90 -33.54 -3.29
CA PRO A 188 -17.19 -34.79 -3.14
C PRO A 188 -18.12 -35.95 -2.78
N GLY A 189 -17.95 -37.06 -3.49
CA GLY A 189 -18.73 -38.27 -3.35
C GLY A 189 -17.87 -39.42 -2.86
N TYR A 190 -18.47 -40.28 -2.03
CA TYR A 190 -17.96 -41.57 -1.63
C TYR A 190 -19.03 -42.63 -1.92
N THR A 191 -18.66 -43.73 -2.56
CA THR A 191 -19.58 -44.87 -2.73
C THR A 191 -19.07 -46.04 -1.90
N SER A 192 -19.86 -46.43 -0.90
CA SER A 192 -19.59 -47.62 -0.09
C SER A 192 -19.56 -48.87 -0.96
N LEU A 193 -18.53 -49.70 -0.78
CA LEU A 193 -18.45 -51.02 -1.40
C LEU A 193 -19.39 -52.03 -0.71
N ALA A 194 -19.77 -51.76 0.54
CA ALA A 194 -20.72 -52.57 1.29
C ALA A 194 -22.16 -52.20 0.92
N LYS A 195 -22.98 -53.22 0.63
CA LYS A 195 -24.42 -53.08 0.43
C LYS A 195 -25.09 -52.74 1.77
N VAL A 196 -25.88 -51.67 1.77
CA VAL A 196 -26.71 -51.27 2.90
C VAL A 196 -28.13 -51.74 2.67
N SER A 197 -28.80 -52.21 3.72
CA SER A 197 -30.24 -52.50 3.72
C SER A 197 -30.93 -51.46 4.58
N LEU A 198 -31.85 -50.68 4.00
CA LEU A 198 -32.60 -49.65 4.72
C LEU A 198 -33.89 -50.22 5.33
N ALA A 199 -34.34 -49.65 6.45
CA ALA A 199 -35.68 -49.90 6.95
C ALA A 199 -36.73 -49.34 5.97
N MET A 200 -37.97 -49.85 6.02
CA MET A 200 -38.99 -49.60 4.99
C MET A 200 -39.33 -48.11 4.79
N GLU A 201 -39.12 -47.27 5.81
CA GLU A 201 -39.41 -45.84 5.81
C GLU A 201 -38.15 -44.96 5.86
N GLU A 202 -36.97 -45.56 6.05
CA GLU A 202 -35.73 -44.80 6.22
C GLU A 202 -35.17 -44.36 4.86
N THR A 203 -34.91 -43.07 4.73
CA THR A 203 -34.21 -42.53 3.57
C THR A 203 -32.71 -42.82 3.66
N PRO A 204 -31.99 -42.91 2.52
CA PRO A 204 -30.54 -43.10 2.54
C PRO A 204 -29.81 -42.00 3.33
N THR A 205 -30.32 -40.76 3.28
CA THR A 205 -29.76 -39.63 4.03
C THR A 205 -29.97 -39.78 5.54
N GLU A 206 -31.16 -40.19 6.01
CA GLU A 206 -31.40 -40.47 7.43
C GLU A 206 -30.49 -41.59 7.95
N TYR A 207 -30.29 -42.63 7.14
CA TYR A 207 -29.33 -43.70 7.46
C TYR A 207 -27.90 -43.15 7.57
N ALA A 208 -27.48 -42.30 6.63
CA ALA A 208 -26.16 -41.70 6.65
C ALA A 208 -25.96 -40.79 7.86
N VAL A 209 -26.97 -40.00 8.23
CA VAL A 209 -26.99 -39.15 9.43
C VAL A 209 -26.82 -40.00 10.69
N ARG A 210 -27.64 -41.05 10.85
CA ARG A 210 -27.59 -41.93 12.03
C ARG A 210 -26.25 -42.65 12.18
N ASN A 211 -25.60 -42.99 11.07
CA ASN A 211 -24.35 -43.76 11.05
C ASN A 211 -23.11 -42.90 10.78
N TRP A 212 -23.24 -41.57 10.85
CA TRP A 212 -22.23 -40.65 10.34
C TRP A 212 -20.84 -40.85 10.97
N ASP A 213 -20.75 -41.13 12.27
CA ASP A 213 -19.46 -41.33 12.96
C ASP A 213 -18.61 -42.45 12.35
N SER A 214 -19.25 -43.52 11.86
CA SER A 214 -18.56 -44.63 11.19
C SER A 214 -18.27 -44.36 9.71
N LEU A 215 -19.14 -43.57 9.07
CA LEU A 215 -19.04 -43.24 7.64
C LEU A 215 -18.06 -42.10 7.36
N LYS A 216 -17.86 -41.19 8.32
CA LYS A 216 -17.01 -40.01 8.18
C LYS A 216 -15.57 -40.36 7.82
N GLY A 217 -14.94 -41.26 8.58
CA GLY A 217 -13.54 -41.65 8.32
C GLY A 217 -13.37 -42.35 6.95
N GLN A 218 -14.37 -43.11 6.51
CA GLN A 218 -14.36 -43.72 5.17
C GLN A 218 -14.49 -42.67 4.08
N PHE A 219 -15.38 -41.68 4.28
CA PHE A 219 -15.52 -40.55 3.38
C PHE A 219 -14.21 -39.76 3.30
N GLU A 220 -13.57 -39.43 4.42
CA GLU A 220 -12.30 -38.68 4.43
C GLU A 220 -11.18 -39.39 3.68
N ALA A 221 -11.14 -40.73 3.75
CA ALA A 221 -10.12 -41.55 3.11
C ALA A 221 -10.36 -41.80 1.61
N GLN A 222 -11.62 -41.82 1.16
CA GLN A 222 -11.99 -42.35 -0.16
C GLN A 222 -12.80 -41.39 -1.04
N ALA A 223 -13.25 -40.25 -0.49
CA ALA A 223 -14.05 -39.31 -1.27
C ALA A 223 -13.24 -38.72 -2.41
N THR A 224 -13.85 -38.70 -3.59
CA THR A 224 -13.31 -38.05 -4.78
C THR A 224 -14.22 -36.88 -5.18
N PRO A 225 -13.68 -35.79 -5.74
CA PRO A 225 -14.51 -34.74 -6.33
C PRO A 225 -15.41 -35.32 -7.44
N ASP A 226 -16.73 -35.18 -7.32
CA ASP A 226 -17.62 -35.51 -8.42
C ASP A 226 -17.40 -34.50 -9.57
N GLN A 227 -17.29 -35.00 -10.80
CA GLN A 227 -17.24 -34.16 -11.99
C GLN A 227 -18.59 -33.44 -12.14
N PRO A 228 -18.63 -32.10 -12.13
CA PRO A 228 -19.88 -31.37 -12.28
C PRO A 228 -20.47 -31.59 -13.68
N SER A 229 -21.80 -31.53 -13.80
CA SER A 229 -22.43 -31.42 -15.12
C SER A 229 -21.97 -30.14 -15.83
N PRO A 230 -22.05 -30.06 -17.17
CA PRO A 230 -21.71 -28.84 -17.90
C PRO A 230 -22.45 -27.59 -17.39
N GLU A 231 -23.73 -27.73 -17.04
CA GLU A 231 -24.54 -26.64 -16.50
C GLU A 231 -24.04 -26.19 -15.13
N LEU A 232 -23.73 -27.14 -14.22
CA LEU A 232 -23.18 -26.81 -12.90
C LEU A 232 -21.78 -26.21 -13.01
N ALA A 233 -20.95 -26.67 -13.96
CA ALA A 233 -19.64 -26.11 -14.23
C ALA A 233 -19.75 -24.64 -14.70
N ALA A 234 -20.70 -24.34 -15.59
CA ALA A 234 -20.99 -22.96 -16.02
C ALA A 234 -21.49 -22.08 -14.86
N GLN A 235 -22.37 -22.60 -14.00
CA GLN A 235 -22.82 -21.89 -12.79
C GLN A 235 -21.67 -21.61 -11.83
N ARG A 236 -20.76 -22.58 -11.62
CA ARG A 236 -19.56 -22.40 -10.77
C ARG A 236 -18.62 -21.34 -11.35
N ALA A 237 -18.42 -21.32 -12.66
CA ALA A 237 -17.60 -20.31 -13.33
C ALA A 237 -18.21 -18.91 -13.16
N ALA A 238 -19.50 -18.76 -13.45
CA ALA A 238 -20.21 -17.49 -13.27
C ALA A 238 -20.18 -17.00 -11.82
N LEU A 239 -20.34 -17.92 -10.85
CA LEU A 239 -20.22 -17.61 -9.43
C LEU A 239 -18.80 -17.12 -9.07
N LEU A 240 -17.77 -17.80 -9.58
CA LEU A 240 -16.38 -17.43 -9.32
C LEU A 240 -16.07 -16.03 -9.86
N ASP A 241 -16.57 -15.70 -11.07
CA ASP A 241 -16.40 -14.38 -11.67
C ASP A 241 -17.14 -13.29 -10.88
N ALA A 242 -18.36 -13.58 -10.44
CA ALA A 242 -19.14 -12.68 -9.58
C ALA A 242 -18.45 -12.43 -8.23
N ALA A 243 -17.99 -13.50 -7.57
CA ALA A 243 -17.25 -13.41 -6.31
C ALA A 243 -15.93 -12.64 -6.49
N THR A 244 -15.22 -12.88 -7.59
CA THR A 244 -13.98 -12.16 -7.95
C THR A 244 -14.24 -10.66 -8.08
N THR A 245 -15.28 -10.29 -8.82
CA THR A 245 -15.66 -8.87 -9.03
C THR A 245 -16.06 -8.20 -7.72
N ALA A 246 -16.87 -8.89 -6.90
CA ALA A 246 -17.31 -8.40 -5.60
C ALA A 246 -16.14 -8.21 -4.62
N LEU A 247 -15.19 -9.16 -4.59
CA LEU A 247 -13.98 -9.07 -3.80
C LEU A 247 -13.09 -7.91 -4.23
N GLN A 248 -12.81 -7.78 -5.53
CA GLN A 248 -12.02 -6.67 -6.08
C GLN A 248 -12.65 -5.33 -5.71
N THR A 249 -13.97 -5.20 -5.90
CA THR A 249 -14.72 -3.99 -5.53
C THR A 249 -14.63 -3.71 -4.03
N ARG A 250 -14.80 -4.73 -3.19
CA ARG A 250 -14.76 -4.55 -1.72
C ARG A 250 -13.38 -4.17 -1.22
N LEU A 251 -12.32 -4.83 -1.70
CA LEU A 251 -10.94 -4.52 -1.34
C LEU A 251 -10.53 -3.14 -1.84
N ALA A 252 -10.88 -2.79 -3.08
CA ALA A 252 -10.65 -1.45 -3.62
C ALA A 252 -11.39 -0.38 -2.82
N GLY A 253 -12.62 -0.67 -2.37
CA GLY A 253 -13.37 0.20 -1.46
C GLY A 253 -12.65 0.43 -0.13
N TYR A 254 -12.08 -0.63 0.46
CA TYR A 254 -11.29 -0.48 1.69
C TYR A 254 -10.03 0.36 1.48
N GLN A 255 -9.32 0.16 0.36
CA GLN A 255 -8.14 0.95 0.00
C GLN A 255 -8.49 2.41 -0.25
N TYR A 256 -9.54 2.68 -1.02
CA TYR A 256 -10.05 4.02 -1.30
C TYR A 256 -10.33 4.77 0.01
N GLU A 257 -11.09 4.15 0.91
CA GLU A 257 -11.46 4.76 2.18
C GLU A 257 -10.24 5.01 3.08
N LEU A 258 -9.31 4.07 3.16
CA LEU A 258 -8.04 4.26 3.87
C LEU A 258 -7.26 5.45 3.31
N TYR A 259 -7.03 5.50 2.01
CA TYR A 259 -6.24 6.54 1.37
C TYR A 259 -6.91 7.91 1.49
N ARG A 260 -8.23 7.96 1.39
CA ARG A 260 -9.02 9.17 1.64
C ARG A 260 -8.87 9.66 3.08
N GLN A 261 -8.94 8.75 4.07
CA GLN A 261 -8.73 9.12 5.47
C GLN A 261 -7.31 9.64 5.71
N VAL A 262 -6.29 8.96 5.19
CA VAL A 262 -4.89 9.41 5.31
C VAL A 262 -4.69 10.79 4.68
N LEU A 263 -5.23 11.03 3.48
CA LEU A 263 -5.19 12.33 2.84
C LEU A 263 -5.85 13.43 3.69
N ASN A 264 -7.05 13.17 4.22
CA ASN A 264 -7.74 14.12 5.09
C ASN A 264 -6.94 14.42 6.38
N GLU A 265 -6.33 13.39 6.97
CA GLU A 265 -5.48 13.51 8.16
C GLU A 265 -4.20 14.31 7.88
N ILE A 266 -3.61 14.18 6.69
CA ILE A 266 -2.46 14.99 6.24
C ILE A 266 -2.87 16.45 6.03
N GLN A 267 -4.04 16.70 5.44
CA GLN A 267 -4.49 18.06 5.12
C GLN A 267 -4.97 18.83 6.36
N SER A 268 -5.62 18.14 7.30
CA SER A 268 -6.36 18.79 8.39
C SER A 268 -6.35 18.07 9.73
N GLY A 269 -5.88 16.82 9.79
CA GLY A 269 -5.95 15.99 10.99
C GLY A 269 -4.62 15.82 11.72
N SER A 270 -4.46 14.66 12.35
CA SER A 270 -3.35 14.29 13.22
C SER A 270 -2.02 14.10 12.49
N LEU A 271 -2.04 13.81 11.18
CA LEU A 271 -0.83 13.67 10.37
C LEU A 271 -0.28 15.01 9.85
N ARG A 272 -1.11 16.07 9.86
CA ARG A 272 -0.72 17.39 9.34
C ARG A 272 0.56 17.96 9.98
N PRO A 273 0.75 17.94 11.31
CA PRO A 273 2.00 18.44 11.90
C PRO A 273 3.23 17.68 11.41
N VAL A 274 3.13 16.36 11.26
CA VAL A 274 4.23 15.50 10.78
C VAL A 274 4.56 15.80 9.32
N ALA A 275 3.54 16.00 8.48
CA ALA A 275 3.73 16.42 7.09
C ALA A 275 4.41 17.81 6.99
N ILE A 276 4.00 18.78 7.82
CA ILE A 276 4.63 20.11 7.88
C ILE A 276 6.10 20.00 8.32
N GLU A 277 6.43 19.13 9.28
CA GLU A 277 7.82 18.91 9.68
C GLU A 277 8.68 18.30 8.58
N LEU A 278 8.12 17.39 7.77
CA LEU A 278 8.78 16.87 6.56
C LEU A 278 9.03 18.00 5.56
N ALA A 279 8.03 18.83 5.27
CA ALA A 279 8.16 19.99 4.39
C ALA A 279 9.23 20.97 4.90
N GLY A 280 9.29 21.21 6.22
CA GLY A 280 10.35 22.01 6.85
C GLY A 280 11.74 21.39 6.72
N GLY A 281 11.84 20.06 6.84
CA GLY A 281 13.07 19.31 6.58
C GLY A 281 13.54 19.45 5.12
N LYS A 282 12.61 19.36 4.16
CA LYS A 282 12.90 19.63 2.75
C LYS A 282 13.32 21.07 2.52
N ALA A 283 12.61 22.05 3.08
CA ALA A 283 12.95 23.47 2.92
C ALA A 283 14.35 23.81 3.45
N LEU A 284 14.76 23.19 4.58
CA LEU A 284 16.12 23.31 5.10
C LEU A 284 17.15 22.73 4.12
N LEU A 285 16.86 21.56 3.54
CA LEU A 285 17.70 20.90 2.55
C LEU A 285 17.82 21.75 1.27
N ASP A 286 16.71 22.24 0.73
CA ASP A 286 16.67 23.13 -0.44
C ASP A 286 17.46 24.42 -0.20
N SER A 287 17.30 25.02 0.99
CA SER A 287 18.03 26.24 1.38
C SER A 287 19.53 25.98 1.48
N PHE A 288 19.92 24.88 2.12
CA PHE A 288 21.31 24.47 2.23
C PHE A 288 21.94 24.28 0.86
N ILE A 289 21.24 23.61 -0.07
CA ILE A 289 21.78 23.31 -1.39
C ILE A 289 21.82 24.54 -2.28
N THR A 290 20.76 25.34 -2.28
CA THR A 290 20.67 26.56 -3.10
C THR A 290 21.71 27.60 -2.69
N LEU A 291 21.97 27.73 -1.38
CA LEU A 291 22.97 28.68 -0.87
C LEU A 291 24.40 28.12 -0.96
N GLY A 292 24.59 26.83 -0.67
CA GLY A 292 25.90 26.20 -0.64
C GLY A 292 26.46 25.82 -2.01
N PHE A 293 25.59 25.48 -2.96
CA PHE A 293 25.99 24.94 -4.27
C PHE A 293 25.30 25.64 -5.45
N PRO A 294 25.37 26.98 -5.54
CA PRO A 294 24.67 27.72 -6.58
C PRO A 294 25.13 27.33 -8.00
N ARG A 295 26.40 26.95 -8.20
CA ARG A 295 26.88 26.52 -9.52
C ARG A 295 26.43 25.12 -9.86
N ALA A 296 26.47 24.18 -8.92
CA ALA A 296 25.90 22.85 -9.13
C ALA A 296 24.41 22.95 -9.49
N VAL A 297 23.62 23.72 -8.74
CA VAL A 297 22.19 23.92 -9.02
C VAL A 297 21.96 24.53 -10.40
N ALA A 298 22.82 25.45 -10.86
CA ALA A 298 22.68 26.05 -12.19
C ALA A 298 23.00 25.09 -13.34
N ASN A 299 23.95 24.17 -13.15
CA ASN A 299 24.55 23.38 -14.23
C ASN A 299 24.19 21.89 -14.21
N ASP A 300 23.59 21.38 -13.13
CA ASP A 300 23.24 19.98 -12.96
C ASP A 300 21.72 19.77 -13.02
N ASP A 301 21.26 19.23 -14.15
CA ASP A 301 19.86 18.88 -14.38
C ASP A 301 19.33 17.84 -13.40
N LEU A 302 20.17 16.87 -13.00
CA LEU A 302 19.77 15.82 -12.07
C LEU A 302 19.57 16.41 -10.68
N LEU A 303 20.49 17.26 -10.20
CA LEU A 303 20.33 17.97 -8.94
C LEU A 303 19.06 18.81 -8.93
N ARG A 304 18.82 19.58 -10.00
CA ARG A 304 17.57 20.36 -10.14
C ARG A 304 16.33 19.48 -10.12
N SER A 305 16.37 18.34 -10.81
CA SER A 305 15.26 17.38 -10.84
C SER A 305 14.94 16.82 -9.45
N LEU A 306 15.98 16.54 -8.63
CA LEU A 306 15.85 16.04 -7.26
C LEU A 306 15.43 17.10 -6.23
N LEU A 307 15.49 18.39 -6.55
CA LEU A 307 15.04 19.48 -5.67
C LEU A 307 13.67 20.02 -6.05
N PHE A 308 13.45 20.23 -7.35
CA PHE A 308 12.33 21.00 -7.86
C PHE A 308 11.55 20.29 -8.96
N GLY A 309 12.08 19.19 -9.52
CA GLY A 309 11.48 18.47 -10.64
C GLY A 309 10.53 17.34 -10.21
N SER A 310 10.21 16.46 -11.16
CA SER A 310 9.35 15.29 -10.93
C SER A 310 9.98 14.22 -10.03
N GLN A 311 11.32 14.25 -9.90
CA GLN A 311 12.09 13.38 -9.00
C GLN A 311 12.38 14.01 -7.65
N ARG A 312 11.74 15.15 -7.33
CA ARG A 312 12.03 15.88 -6.09
C ARG A 312 11.85 15.03 -4.84
N VAL A 313 12.71 15.24 -3.85
CA VAL A 313 12.49 14.68 -2.51
C VAL A 313 11.13 15.12 -1.96
N PHE A 314 10.52 14.30 -1.10
CA PHE A 314 9.12 14.48 -0.67
C PHE A 314 8.94 15.68 0.25
N ASP A 315 7.89 16.45 -0.02
CA ASP A 315 7.24 17.41 0.86
C ASP A 315 5.79 16.99 1.14
N ASP A 316 5.08 17.79 1.94
CA ASP A 316 3.66 17.58 2.25
C ASP A 316 2.77 17.62 1.00
N GLU A 317 3.06 18.49 0.03
CA GLU A 317 2.35 18.55 -1.25
C GLU A 317 2.52 17.24 -2.03
N LEU A 318 3.76 16.78 -2.26
CA LEU A 318 4.01 15.56 -3.02
C LEU A 318 3.44 14.31 -2.32
N VAL A 319 3.48 14.27 -0.98
CA VAL A 319 2.82 13.20 -0.21
C VAL A 319 1.31 13.22 -0.46
N SER A 320 0.68 14.41 -0.41
CA SER A 320 -0.76 14.56 -0.64
C SER A 320 -1.15 14.14 -2.05
N ASP A 321 -0.39 14.57 -3.05
CA ASP A 321 -0.58 14.17 -4.45
C ASP A 321 -0.46 12.66 -4.65
N PHE A 322 0.50 12.03 -3.97
CA PHE A 322 0.70 10.59 -4.05
C PHE A 322 -0.53 9.81 -3.55
N TYR A 323 -1.15 10.26 -2.45
CA TYR A 323 -2.42 9.70 -1.99
C TYR A 323 -3.61 10.06 -2.87
N ALA A 324 -3.68 11.27 -3.43
CA ALA A 324 -4.73 11.67 -4.36
C ALA A 324 -4.70 10.82 -5.65
N ILE A 325 -3.51 10.49 -6.16
CA ILE A 325 -3.31 9.57 -7.29
C ILE A 325 -3.75 8.15 -6.89
N ALA A 326 -3.36 7.68 -5.71
CA ALA A 326 -3.78 6.36 -5.23
C ALA A 326 -5.32 6.24 -5.13
N ILE A 327 -5.98 7.27 -4.61
CA ILE A 327 -7.45 7.37 -4.57
C ILE A 327 -8.03 7.29 -5.99
N SER A 328 -7.49 8.07 -6.93
CA SER A 328 -7.96 8.06 -8.32
C SER A 328 -7.82 6.67 -8.94
N ASN A 329 -6.67 6.02 -8.75
CA ASN A 329 -6.41 4.67 -9.24
C ASN A 329 -7.36 3.63 -8.63
N THR A 330 -7.77 3.80 -7.37
CA THR A 330 -8.74 2.90 -6.72
C THR A 330 -10.14 2.94 -7.34
N THR A 331 -10.48 4.00 -8.07
CA THR A 331 -11.82 4.16 -8.69
C THR A 331 -11.93 3.53 -10.08
N THR A 332 -10.84 3.47 -10.84
CA THR A 332 -10.80 2.89 -12.18
C THR A 332 -10.45 1.41 -12.12
N ILE A 333 -11.41 0.52 -11.79
CA ILE A 333 -11.24 -0.95 -11.72
C ILE A 333 -10.87 -1.55 -13.09
N THR A 334 -9.66 -1.27 -13.59
CA THR A 334 -9.14 -1.74 -14.88
C THR A 334 -7.95 -2.65 -14.62
N THR A 335 -8.23 -3.92 -14.33
CA THR A 335 -7.39 -5.14 -14.50
C THR A 335 -5.90 -5.14 -14.07
N THR A 336 -5.35 -4.10 -13.42
CA THR A 336 -3.92 -3.96 -13.05
C THR A 336 -3.77 -3.26 -11.68
N PRO A 337 -2.67 -3.50 -10.95
CA PRO A 337 -2.68 -4.11 -9.62
C PRO A 337 -3.20 -3.17 -8.51
N PHE A 338 -4.43 -3.38 -8.04
CA PHE A 338 -5.00 -2.83 -6.78
C PHE A 338 -4.35 -3.43 -5.53
N MET A 339 -3.04 -3.67 -5.56
CA MET A 339 -2.36 -4.60 -4.64
C MET A 339 -1.11 -3.97 -4.01
N THR A 340 -0.77 -2.74 -4.38
CA THR A 340 0.39 -2.06 -3.81
C THR A 340 -0.06 -1.16 -2.68
N ASN A 341 0.52 -1.37 -1.49
CA ASN A 341 0.36 -0.45 -0.38
C ASN A 341 1.05 0.88 -0.73
N THR A 342 0.26 1.95 -0.86
CA THR A 342 0.72 3.31 -1.21
C THR A 342 1.75 3.85 -0.22
N ARG A 343 1.61 3.60 1.09
CA ARG A 343 2.59 4.02 2.10
C ARG A 343 3.95 3.38 1.85
N VAL A 344 3.98 2.07 1.60
CA VAL A 344 5.23 1.34 1.32
C VAL A 344 5.90 1.89 0.07
N ALA A 345 5.14 2.11 -1.00
CA ALA A 345 5.65 2.68 -2.25
C ALA A 345 6.19 4.11 -2.04
N LEU A 346 5.48 4.95 -1.27
CA LEU A 346 5.89 6.31 -0.93
C LEU A 346 7.20 6.31 -0.14
N ASN A 347 7.30 5.51 0.92
CA ASN A 347 8.50 5.44 1.76
C ASN A 347 9.71 4.95 0.95
N GLN A 348 9.55 3.89 0.16
CA GLN A 348 10.62 3.36 -0.68
C GLN A 348 11.10 4.41 -1.69
N LEU A 349 10.17 5.07 -2.40
CA LEU A 349 10.52 6.11 -3.37
C LEU A 349 11.16 7.32 -2.68
N GLY A 350 10.70 7.71 -1.49
CA GLY A 350 11.27 8.80 -0.72
C GLY A 350 12.69 8.53 -0.26
N LEU A 351 12.98 7.31 0.22
CA LEU A 351 14.33 6.89 0.58
C LEU A 351 15.25 6.82 -0.64
N GLN A 352 14.78 6.26 -1.76
CA GLN A 352 15.55 6.22 -3.01
C GLN A 352 15.94 7.62 -3.50
N ARG A 353 15.01 8.59 -3.47
CA ARG A 353 15.30 9.98 -3.84
C ARG A 353 16.25 10.65 -2.86
N ALA A 354 16.12 10.37 -1.56
CA ALA A 354 17.03 10.86 -0.54
C ALA A 354 18.46 10.29 -0.70
N ASP A 355 18.58 9.01 -1.04
CA ASP A 355 19.86 8.34 -1.33
C ASP A 355 20.52 8.92 -2.58
N ALA A 356 19.76 9.12 -3.65
CA ALA A 356 20.26 9.73 -4.88
C ALA A 356 20.78 11.15 -4.64
N LEU A 357 20.04 11.97 -3.89
CA LEU A 357 20.44 13.33 -3.53
C LEU A 357 21.68 13.34 -2.61
N ASP A 358 21.73 12.44 -1.63
CA ASP A 358 22.87 12.31 -0.71
C ASP A 358 24.15 11.89 -1.46
N ALA A 359 24.05 10.93 -2.36
CA ALA A 359 25.17 10.51 -3.20
C ALA A 359 25.68 11.65 -4.09
N LEU A 360 24.78 12.39 -4.74
CA LEU A 360 25.14 13.49 -5.63
C LEU A 360 25.84 14.63 -4.85
N LEU A 361 25.31 15.02 -3.69
CA LEU A 361 25.90 16.09 -2.88
C LEU A 361 27.23 15.69 -2.25
N ARG A 362 27.41 14.41 -1.87
CA ARG A 362 28.72 13.90 -1.44
C ARG A 362 29.76 14.02 -2.54
N GLN A 363 29.41 13.71 -3.79
CA GLN A 363 30.32 13.89 -4.92
C GLN A 363 30.76 15.35 -5.09
N TYR A 364 29.84 16.30 -4.98
CA TYR A 364 30.18 17.74 -5.02
C TYR A 364 31.10 18.14 -3.85
N LEU A 365 30.77 17.71 -2.63
CA LEU A 365 31.58 17.98 -1.44
C LEU A 365 32.99 17.37 -1.53
N ASP A 366 33.12 16.17 -2.10
CA ASP A 366 34.40 15.51 -2.37
C ASP A 366 35.21 16.26 -3.42
N ALA A 367 34.56 16.69 -4.51
CA ALA A 367 35.20 17.47 -5.56
C ALA A 367 35.70 18.84 -5.07
N ILE A 368 34.95 19.49 -4.17
CA ILE A 368 35.38 20.70 -3.47
C ILE A 368 36.63 20.42 -2.61
N GLY A 369 36.60 19.36 -1.80
CA GLY A 369 37.76 18.97 -0.97
C GLY A 369 39.00 18.58 -1.78
N ALA A 370 38.80 18.04 -2.98
CA ALA A 370 39.84 17.73 -3.96
C ALA A 370 40.28 18.94 -4.81
N THR A 371 39.71 20.13 -4.58
CA THR A 371 39.97 21.38 -5.33
C THR A 371 39.65 21.29 -6.84
N THR A 372 38.90 20.30 -7.28
CA THR A 372 38.47 20.15 -8.69
C THR A 372 37.19 20.92 -8.98
N HIS A 373 36.45 21.31 -7.93
CA HIS A 373 35.27 22.15 -8.01
C HIS A 373 35.40 23.35 -7.06
N VAL A 374 34.88 24.50 -7.52
CA VAL A 374 34.77 25.71 -6.70
C VAL A 374 33.35 26.22 -6.82
N GLU A 375 32.63 26.17 -5.70
CA GLU A 375 31.38 26.90 -5.51
C GLU A 375 31.75 28.35 -5.21
N GLU A 376 31.65 29.20 -6.23
CA GLU A 376 31.81 30.63 -6.07
C GLU A 376 30.41 31.24 -5.92
N SER A 377 30.21 32.05 -4.88
CA SER A 377 28.99 32.84 -4.73
C SER A 377 28.97 33.95 -5.78
N SER A 378 28.77 33.56 -7.05
CA SER A 378 28.78 34.48 -8.18
C SER A 378 27.72 35.56 -8.02
N LEU A 379 26.61 35.26 -7.33
CA LEU A 379 25.58 36.22 -6.94
C LEU A 379 26.11 37.27 -5.95
N LEU A 380 26.74 36.87 -4.83
CA LEU A 380 27.30 37.85 -3.89
C LEU A 380 28.48 38.60 -4.48
N ALA A 381 29.33 37.92 -5.24
CA ALA A 381 30.45 38.54 -5.95
C ALA A 381 29.96 39.59 -6.96
N HIS A 382 28.93 39.27 -7.75
CA HIS A 382 28.34 40.18 -8.72
C HIS A 382 27.64 41.37 -8.04
N THR A 383 26.84 41.13 -7.00
CA THR A 383 26.19 42.21 -6.24
C THR A 383 27.22 43.12 -5.55
N ARG A 384 28.29 42.55 -4.98
CA ARG A 384 29.40 43.34 -4.39
C ARG A 384 30.15 44.14 -5.46
N LEU A 385 30.36 43.56 -6.64
CA LEU A 385 30.98 44.28 -7.76
C LEU A 385 30.12 45.46 -8.20
N GLN A 386 28.80 45.25 -8.38
CA GLN A 386 27.87 46.33 -8.72
C GLN A 386 27.86 47.42 -7.64
N LEU A 387 27.78 47.04 -6.35
CA LEU A 387 27.80 47.99 -5.24
C LEU A 387 29.09 48.83 -5.24
N ARG A 388 30.26 48.19 -5.44
CA ARG A 388 31.56 48.86 -5.54
C ARG A 388 31.63 49.80 -6.74
N LEU A 389 31.08 49.40 -7.88
CA LEU A 389 31.01 50.25 -9.07
C LEU A 389 30.13 51.48 -8.83
N SER A 390 28.94 51.30 -8.24
CA SER A 390 28.04 52.41 -7.87
C SER A 390 28.69 53.36 -6.86
N GLN A 391 29.39 52.85 -5.85
CA GLN A 391 30.13 53.67 -4.89
C GLN A 391 31.27 54.46 -5.56
N ARG A 392 32.02 53.83 -6.48
CA ARG A 392 33.07 54.51 -7.25
C ARG A 392 32.50 55.62 -8.13
N LEU A 393 31.39 55.37 -8.82
CA LEU A 393 30.69 56.37 -9.64
C LEU A 393 30.21 57.55 -8.79
N ALA A 394 29.57 57.29 -7.65
CA ALA A 394 29.13 58.35 -6.72
C ALA A 394 30.29 59.20 -6.20
N LYS A 395 31.44 58.58 -5.91
CA LYS A 395 32.66 59.29 -5.48
C LYS A 395 33.26 60.14 -6.61
N LEU A 396 33.27 59.63 -7.85
CA LEU A 396 33.73 60.38 -9.02
C LEU A 396 32.83 61.59 -9.29
N GLU A 397 31.52 61.45 -9.22
CA GLU A 397 30.57 62.57 -9.38
C GLU A 397 30.77 63.66 -8.30
N GLN A 398 30.98 63.27 -7.04
CA GLN A 398 31.31 64.23 -5.97
C GLN A 398 32.63 64.96 -6.24
N THR A 399 33.65 64.22 -6.68
CA THR A 399 34.97 64.79 -6.97
C THR A 399 34.87 65.78 -8.14
N GLN A 400 34.17 65.41 -9.21
CA GLN A 400 33.95 66.27 -10.37
C GLN A 400 33.17 67.54 -9.99
N ARG A 401 32.10 67.44 -9.18
CA ARG A 401 31.39 68.62 -8.67
C ARG A 401 32.28 69.54 -7.83
N SER A 402 33.16 68.98 -6.99
CA SER A 402 34.10 69.78 -6.18
C SER A 402 35.14 70.54 -7.01
N VAL A 403 35.53 69.98 -8.17
CA VAL A 403 36.52 70.58 -9.08
C VAL A 403 35.92 71.68 -9.96
N TYR A 404 34.62 71.60 -10.31
CA TYR A 404 33.95 72.60 -11.15
C TYR A 404 33.28 73.76 -10.37
N LEU A 405 33.08 73.62 -9.06
CA LEU A 405 32.48 74.67 -8.21
C LEU A 405 33.37 75.87 -7.79
N PRO A 406 34.70 75.94 -8.00
CA PRO A 406 35.46 77.16 -7.66
C PRO A 406 35.35 78.29 -8.69
N LEU A 407 34.78 78.06 -9.88
CA LEU A 407 34.84 79.03 -10.99
C LEU A 407 33.66 80.02 -11.07
N ILE A 408 32.70 79.97 -10.15
CA ILE A 408 31.55 80.90 -10.10
C ILE A 408 31.46 81.53 -8.71
N ARG A 409 32.54 82.16 -8.25
CA ARG A 409 32.53 83.17 -7.18
C ARG A 409 33.67 84.17 -7.42
N ARG A 410 33.47 85.06 -8.38
CA ARG A 410 34.04 86.40 -8.36
C ARG A 410 32.99 87.37 -8.86
#